data_AF-A0A3A5H4F2-F1
#
_entry.id   AF-A0A3A5H4F2-F1
#
_cell.length_a   1.000
_cell.length_b   1.000
_cell.length_c   1.000
_cell.angle_alpha   90.00
_cell.angle_beta   90.00
_cell.angle_gamma   90.00
#
_symmetry.space_group_name_H-M   'P 1'
#
loop_
_entity.id
_entity.type
_entity.pdbx_description
1 polymer ?
#
loop_
_entity_poly.entity_id
_entity_poly.type
_entity_poly.pdbx_seq_one_letter_code
_entity_poly.pdbx_strand_id
1 'polypeptide(L)'
;MNLARKWKIGFAAVALTGLTTTAYAATAPTFQEFAASTYTDPTGVKIVNGDEPVDSAGELRQFYDDLVKAPKTQEDGLIVNRVNGVDDKWSASQALNLTYCVSTKFGTRHGDVVNAMAGGAGLWESATSKVNYTYVASQDASCNTRNNNVLFSVEPVATTQYIARAFFPSTSKRSRNVLIDDSIWTSGSWTPTNILGHELGHTLGLRHEHTRPESGTCFEDSSWRPLTPYDSASIMHYPQCNGTSDDLSFTTEDGNGIRALYGS
;
A
#
# COMPACT_ATOMS: atom_id res chain seq x y z
N MET A 1 28.08 2.58 -31.00
CA MET A 1 26.93 3.50 -31.15
C MET A 1 25.66 2.68 -31.24
N ASN A 2 24.84 2.68 -30.18
CA ASN A 2 23.38 2.58 -30.28
C ASN A 2 22.80 3.01 -28.92
N LEU A 3 22.29 4.24 -28.90
CA LEU A 3 21.62 4.83 -27.74
C LEU A 3 20.24 4.18 -27.57
N ALA A 4 20.06 3.44 -26.48
CA ALA A 4 18.72 3.12 -25.99
C ALA A 4 18.07 4.42 -25.48
N ARG A 5 16.99 4.84 -26.13
CA ARG A 5 16.14 5.96 -25.69
C ARG A 5 15.56 5.64 -24.32
N LYS A 6 16.07 6.31 -23.29
CA LYS A 6 15.42 6.42 -21.99
C LYS A 6 14.10 7.17 -22.18
N TRP A 7 12.97 6.53 -21.91
CA TRP A 7 11.68 7.20 -21.84
C TRP A 7 11.64 8.01 -20.54
N LYS A 8 11.86 9.32 -20.65
CA LYS A 8 11.45 10.28 -19.63
C LYS A 8 10.00 10.63 -19.94
N ILE A 9 9.05 10.16 -19.13
CA ILE A 9 7.68 10.65 -19.19
C ILE A 9 7.69 12.02 -18.50
N GLY A 10 7.78 13.08 -19.30
CA GLY A 10 7.48 14.43 -18.87
C GLY A 10 6.04 14.75 -19.27
N PHE A 11 5.15 14.88 -18.29
CA PHE A 11 3.81 15.41 -18.53
C PHE A 11 3.90 16.94 -18.64
N ALA A 12 3.63 17.46 -19.84
CA ALA A 12 3.50 18.89 -20.06
C ALA A 12 2.21 19.38 -19.37
N ALA A 13 2.35 20.37 -18.48
CA ALA A 13 1.22 21.08 -17.90
C ALA A 13 0.48 21.84 -19.01
N VAL A 14 -0.74 21.42 -19.31
CA VAL A 14 -1.68 22.21 -20.13
C VAL A 14 -2.80 22.66 -19.21
N ALA A 15 -2.83 23.95 -18.92
CA ALA A 15 -3.98 24.59 -18.30
C ALA A 15 -5.15 24.56 -19.29
N LEU A 16 -6.18 23.75 -19.04
CA LEU A 16 -7.41 23.76 -19.81
C LEU A 16 -8.63 23.57 -18.91
N THR A 17 -9.48 24.59 -18.94
CA THR A 17 -10.84 24.63 -18.45
C THR A 17 -11.72 23.60 -19.16
N GLY A 18 -12.45 22.76 -18.40
CA GLY A 18 -13.77 22.27 -18.79
C GLY A 18 -13.92 21.09 -19.77
N LEU A 19 -12.90 20.27 -20.05
CA LEU A 19 -13.01 19.06 -20.90
C LEU A 19 -12.14 17.91 -20.37
N THR A 20 -12.42 17.37 -19.18
CA THR A 20 -11.51 16.41 -18.51
C THR A 20 -11.87 14.93 -18.69
N THR A 21 -13.06 14.58 -19.19
CA THR A 21 -13.50 13.16 -19.23
C THR A 21 -13.01 12.38 -20.45
N THR A 22 -12.81 13.02 -21.60
CA THR A 22 -12.44 12.34 -22.86
C THR A 22 -10.93 12.16 -23.05
N ALA A 23 -10.09 12.95 -22.38
CA ALA A 23 -8.65 12.92 -22.57
C ALA A 23 -7.95 11.79 -21.78
N TYR A 24 -8.46 11.40 -20.61
CA TYR A 24 -7.81 10.41 -19.74
C TYR A 24 -7.83 8.99 -20.34
N ALA A 25 -8.99 8.58 -20.88
CA ALA A 25 -9.15 7.29 -21.56
C ALA A 25 -8.41 7.22 -22.92
N ALA A 26 -8.08 8.36 -23.53
CA ALA A 26 -7.43 8.40 -24.84
C ALA A 26 -5.91 8.13 -24.79
N THR A 27 -5.30 8.16 -23.59
CA THR A 27 -3.85 7.97 -23.39
C THR A 27 -3.47 6.76 -22.54
N ALA A 28 -4.44 6.04 -21.99
CA ALA A 28 -4.16 4.84 -21.20
C ALA A 28 -3.62 3.71 -22.10
N PRO A 29 -2.54 3.00 -21.71
CA PRO A 29 -2.07 1.83 -22.44
C PRO A 29 -3.16 0.78 -22.51
N THR A 30 -3.16 -0.11 -23.50
CA THR A 30 -4.06 -1.27 -23.49
C THR A 30 -3.78 -2.18 -22.28
N PHE A 31 -4.74 -3.00 -21.87
CA PHE A 31 -4.51 -3.97 -20.77
C PHE A 31 -3.27 -4.85 -21.04
N GLN A 32 -3.04 -5.24 -22.29
CA GLN A 32 -1.89 -6.05 -22.66
C GLN A 32 -0.57 -5.31 -22.46
N GLU A 33 -0.49 -4.04 -22.87
CA GLU A 33 0.69 -3.20 -22.65
C GLU A 33 0.90 -2.90 -21.17
N PHE A 34 -0.18 -2.60 -20.43
CA PHE A 34 -0.15 -2.44 -18.98
C PHE A 34 0.41 -3.69 -18.31
N ALA A 35 -0.23 -4.85 -18.49
CA ALA A 35 0.19 -6.11 -17.87
C ALA A 35 1.63 -6.54 -18.24
N ALA A 36 2.07 -6.26 -19.46
CA ALA A 36 3.43 -6.54 -19.92
C ALA A 36 4.48 -5.63 -19.27
N SER A 37 4.12 -4.38 -18.96
CA SER A 37 5.00 -3.40 -18.32
C SER A 37 4.93 -3.41 -16.79
N THR A 38 3.87 -3.97 -16.20
CA THR A 38 3.74 -4.13 -14.74
C THR A 38 4.82 -5.05 -14.20
N TYR A 39 5.60 -4.55 -13.23
CA TYR A 39 6.66 -5.30 -12.57
C TYR A 39 6.10 -6.57 -11.90
N THR A 40 6.89 -7.65 -11.96
CA THR A 40 6.60 -8.91 -11.27
C THR A 40 7.68 -9.13 -10.23
N ASP A 41 7.28 -9.23 -8.98
CA ASP A 41 8.23 -9.35 -7.87
C ASP A 41 8.83 -10.77 -7.78
N PRO A 42 9.83 -11.00 -6.90
CA PRO A 42 10.44 -12.31 -6.73
C PRO A 42 9.49 -13.42 -6.24
N THR A 43 8.30 -13.07 -5.73
CA THR A 43 7.26 -14.05 -5.35
C THR A 43 6.33 -14.40 -6.50
N GLY A 44 6.42 -13.70 -7.63
CA GLY A 44 5.65 -13.95 -8.85
C GLY A 44 4.35 -13.15 -8.94
N VAL A 45 4.08 -12.24 -8.01
CA VAL A 45 2.89 -11.37 -8.05
C VAL A 45 3.20 -10.08 -8.83
N LYS A 46 2.16 -9.46 -9.39
CA LYS A 46 2.30 -8.16 -10.05
C LYS A 46 2.27 -7.05 -9.00
N ILE A 47 3.10 -6.03 -9.15
CA ILE A 47 3.11 -4.86 -8.26
C ILE A 47 2.51 -3.68 -9.00
N VAL A 48 1.44 -3.12 -8.44
CA VAL A 48 0.82 -1.87 -8.89
C VAL A 48 1.08 -0.79 -7.83
N ASN A 49 0.97 0.48 -8.22
CA ASN A 49 1.09 1.66 -7.34
C ASN A 49 2.40 1.84 -6.55
N GLY A 50 3.36 0.93 -6.71
CA GLY A 50 4.65 0.98 -6.02
C GLY A 50 4.82 -0.20 -5.08
N ASP A 51 3.77 -0.55 -4.33
CA ASP A 51 3.83 -1.49 -3.20
C ASP A 51 2.54 -2.33 -3.03
N GLU A 52 1.57 -2.26 -3.96
CA GLU A 52 0.35 -3.06 -3.89
C GLU A 52 0.51 -4.35 -4.74
N PRO A 53 0.59 -5.54 -4.13
CA PRO A 53 0.66 -6.80 -4.83
C PRO A 53 -0.74 -7.23 -5.31
N VAL A 54 -0.78 -7.72 -6.54
CA VAL A 54 -1.97 -8.25 -7.19
C VAL A 54 -1.70 -9.70 -7.56
N ASP A 55 -2.51 -10.62 -7.02
CA ASP A 55 -2.17 -12.05 -6.94
C ASP A 55 -2.67 -12.88 -8.14
N SER A 56 -3.50 -12.27 -8.99
CA SER A 56 -4.03 -12.93 -10.19
C SER A 56 -4.17 -12.00 -11.39
N ALA A 57 -4.22 -12.61 -12.59
CA ALA A 57 -4.51 -11.88 -13.82
C ALA A 57 -5.92 -11.25 -13.81
N GLY A 58 -6.86 -11.83 -13.06
CA GLY A 58 -8.20 -11.30 -12.88
C GLY A 58 -8.20 -10.02 -12.05
N GLU A 59 -7.47 -10.01 -10.93
CA GLU A 59 -7.31 -8.82 -10.10
C GLU A 59 -6.52 -7.72 -10.85
N LEU A 60 -5.48 -8.08 -11.62
CA LEU A 60 -4.74 -7.11 -12.43
C LEU A 60 -5.64 -6.48 -13.50
N ARG A 61 -6.54 -7.29 -14.07
CA ARG A 61 -7.53 -6.80 -15.02
C ARG A 61 -8.55 -5.89 -14.35
N GLN A 62 -9.03 -6.24 -13.16
CA GLN A 62 -9.94 -5.40 -12.40
C GLN A 62 -9.29 -4.07 -12.05
N PHE A 63 -8.06 -4.07 -11.56
CA PHE A 63 -7.27 -2.87 -11.31
C PHE A 63 -7.17 -1.99 -12.56
N TYR A 64 -6.80 -2.57 -13.71
CA TYR A 64 -6.73 -1.83 -14.97
C TYR A 64 -8.09 -1.27 -15.40
N ASP A 65 -9.16 -2.07 -15.31
CA ASP A 65 -10.51 -1.64 -15.67
C ASP A 65 -10.98 -0.48 -14.77
N ASP A 66 -10.55 -0.44 -13.50
CA ASP A 66 -10.85 0.66 -12.58
C ASP A 66 -9.95 1.89 -12.81
N LEU A 67 -8.69 1.69 -13.22
CA LEU A 67 -7.74 2.73 -13.63
C LEU A 67 -8.22 3.50 -14.87
N VAL A 68 -8.82 2.82 -15.85
CA VAL A 68 -9.29 3.46 -17.10
C VAL A 68 -10.70 4.03 -17.02
N LYS A 69 -11.41 3.82 -15.90
CA LYS A 69 -12.68 4.50 -15.64
C LYS A 69 -12.45 5.98 -15.36
N ALA A 70 -13.46 6.80 -15.65
CA ALA A 70 -13.41 8.22 -15.30
C ALA A 70 -13.17 8.38 -13.79
N PRO A 71 -12.31 9.31 -13.35
CA PRO A 71 -12.10 9.59 -11.94
C PRO A 71 -13.44 9.81 -11.23
N LYS A 72 -13.62 9.24 -10.04
CA LYS A 72 -14.78 9.56 -9.22
C LYS A 72 -14.78 11.06 -8.91
N THR A 73 -15.91 11.71 -9.13
CA THR A 73 -16.15 13.06 -8.61
C THR A 73 -16.37 12.97 -7.11
N GLN A 74 -15.39 13.47 -6.34
CA GLN A 74 -15.40 13.81 -4.91
C GLN A 74 -15.96 12.78 -3.92
N GLU A 75 -15.13 12.39 -2.96
CA GLU A 75 -15.37 12.61 -1.53
C GLU A 75 -14.01 12.65 -0.81
N ASP A 76 -13.90 13.48 0.23
CA ASP A 76 -12.66 13.68 1.00
C ASP A 76 -12.45 12.59 2.05
N GLY A 77 -11.20 12.12 2.26
CA GLY A 77 -10.68 11.32 3.40
C GLY A 77 -9.63 10.25 3.16
N LEU A 78 -8.94 9.80 4.23
CA LEU A 78 -8.18 8.53 4.32
C LEU A 78 -9.01 7.44 3.67
N ILE A 79 -8.51 6.79 2.63
CA ILE A 79 -9.34 5.90 1.85
C ILE A 79 -9.22 4.44 2.28
N VAL A 80 -10.33 3.71 2.19
CA VAL A 80 -10.36 2.25 2.31
C VAL A 80 -10.50 1.61 0.93
N ASN A 81 -9.68 0.60 0.65
CA ASN A 81 -9.80 -0.25 -0.52
C ASN A 81 -11.18 -0.91 -0.55
N ARG A 82 -11.79 -1.05 -1.73
CA ARG A 82 -13.06 -1.74 -1.89
C ARG A 82 -12.97 -2.83 -2.94
N VAL A 83 -13.30 -4.05 -2.53
CA VAL A 83 -13.47 -5.18 -3.44
C VAL A 83 -14.94 -5.41 -3.69
N ASN A 84 -15.36 -5.40 -4.96
CA ASN A 84 -16.76 -5.56 -5.37
C ASN A 84 -17.73 -4.59 -4.67
N GLY A 85 -17.28 -3.37 -4.37
CA GLY A 85 -18.09 -2.37 -3.70
C GLY A 85 -18.32 -2.65 -2.20
N VAL A 86 -17.43 -3.37 -1.53
CA VAL A 86 -17.46 -3.52 -0.06
C VAL A 86 -16.08 -3.15 0.48
N ASP A 87 -16.04 -2.51 1.66
CA ASP A 87 -14.78 -2.21 2.35
C ASP A 87 -13.96 -3.49 2.51
N ASP A 88 -12.73 -3.46 2.01
CA ASP A 88 -11.77 -4.53 2.15
C ASP A 88 -11.10 -4.42 3.52
N LYS A 89 -11.79 -4.93 4.54
CA LYS A 89 -11.39 -4.83 5.95
C LYS A 89 -11.56 -6.16 6.67
N TRP A 90 -10.85 -6.32 7.78
CA TRP A 90 -11.03 -7.49 8.64
C TRP A 90 -12.38 -7.46 9.37
N SER A 91 -12.88 -8.64 9.73
CA SER A 91 -13.96 -8.72 10.72
C SER A 91 -13.48 -8.13 12.05
N ALA A 92 -14.42 -7.63 12.86
CA ALA A 92 -14.07 -7.06 14.18
C ALA A 92 -13.30 -8.04 15.07
N SER A 93 -13.61 -9.34 14.99
CA SER A 93 -12.87 -10.37 15.74
C SER A 93 -11.46 -10.61 15.20
N GLN A 94 -11.27 -10.57 13.89
CA GLN A 94 -9.96 -10.77 13.27
C GLN A 94 -9.04 -9.54 13.46
N ALA A 95 -9.59 -8.33 13.41
CA ALA A 95 -8.87 -7.08 13.63
C ALA A 95 -8.22 -7.00 15.02
N LEU A 96 -8.83 -7.62 16.03
CA LEU A 96 -8.31 -7.70 17.40
C LEU A 96 -7.17 -8.75 17.58
N ASN A 97 -6.82 -9.50 16.53
CA ASN A 97 -5.77 -10.52 16.60
C ASN A 97 -5.13 -10.78 15.23
N LEU A 98 -4.46 -9.77 14.69
CA LEU A 98 -3.70 -9.85 13.45
C LEU A 98 -2.33 -10.47 13.74
N THR A 99 -2.26 -11.80 13.70
CA THR A 99 -1.02 -12.52 14.05
C THR A 99 0.03 -12.45 12.94
N TYR A 100 1.27 -12.15 13.29
CA TYR A 100 2.38 -12.12 12.35
C TYR A 100 3.65 -12.71 12.94
N CYS A 101 4.59 -13.04 12.07
CA CYS A 101 5.96 -13.44 12.44
C CYS A 101 6.96 -12.59 11.65
N VAL A 102 8.21 -12.59 12.09
CA VAL A 102 9.32 -11.90 11.40
C VAL A 102 10.39 -12.92 11.03
N SER A 103 10.67 -13.06 9.74
CA SER A 103 11.57 -14.12 9.25
C SER A 103 12.99 -13.96 9.78
N THR A 104 13.56 -15.05 10.31
CA THR A 104 14.98 -15.06 10.71
C THR A 104 15.94 -14.86 9.53
N LYS A 105 15.44 -14.89 8.28
CA LYS A 105 16.20 -14.59 7.06
C LYS A 105 16.71 -13.15 6.99
N PHE A 106 16.17 -12.22 7.79
CA PHE A 106 16.76 -10.88 7.97
C PHE A 106 18.15 -10.92 8.63
N GLY A 107 18.60 -12.07 9.14
CA GLY A 107 19.93 -12.23 9.71
C GLY A 107 20.13 -11.32 10.91
N THR A 108 21.21 -10.55 10.92
CA THR A 108 21.52 -9.63 12.02
C THR A 108 20.51 -8.48 12.16
N ARG A 109 19.70 -8.22 11.13
CA ARG A 109 18.63 -7.20 11.15
C ARG A 109 17.31 -7.70 11.70
N HIS A 110 17.18 -8.98 12.04
CA HIS A 110 15.91 -9.55 12.54
C HIS A 110 15.33 -8.74 13.70
N GLY A 111 16.13 -8.44 14.73
CA GLY A 111 15.68 -7.63 15.86
C GLY A 111 15.29 -6.21 15.49
N ASP A 112 15.98 -5.59 14.53
CA ASP A 112 15.66 -4.25 14.05
C ASP A 112 14.28 -4.24 13.34
N VAL A 113 13.99 -5.26 12.53
CA VAL A 113 12.69 -5.42 11.85
C VAL A 113 11.57 -5.71 12.84
N VAL A 114 11.81 -6.54 13.86
CA VAL A 114 10.84 -6.78 14.94
C VAL A 114 10.47 -5.47 15.64
N ASN A 115 11.45 -4.64 15.97
CA ASN A 115 11.22 -3.35 16.61
C ASN A 115 10.48 -2.37 15.70
N ALA A 116 10.83 -2.31 14.41
CA ALA A 116 10.16 -1.44 13.45
C ALA A 116 8.70 -1.86 13.20
N MET A 117 8.42 -3.17 13.09
CA MET A 117 7.06 -3.71 13.02
C MET A 117 6.24 -3.38 14.26
N ALA A 118 6.82 -3.55 15.46
CA ALA A 118 6.15 -3.21 16.71
C ALA A 118 5.86 -1.70 16.80
N GLY A 119 6.79 -0.86 16.37
CA GLY A 119 6.58 0.60 16.30
C GLY A 119 5.45 0.98 15.33
N GLY A 120 5.48 0.44 14.11
CA GLY A 120 4.45 0.71 13.09
C GLY A 120 3.07 0.22 13.51
N ALA A 121 2.98 -0.96 14.11
CA ALA A 121 1.73 -1.49 14.69
C ALA A 121 1.22 -0.58 15.81
N GLY A 122 2.11 -0.12 16.68
CA GLY A 122 1.77 0.78 17.78
C GLY A 122 1.14 2.09 17.34
N LEU A 123 1.45 2.61 16.15
CA LEU A 123 0.79 3.80 15.59
C LEU A 123 -0.72 3.57 15.46
N TRP A 124 -1.11 2.49 14.78
CA TRP A 124 -2.52 2.16 14.56
C TRP A 124 -3.24 1.72 15.83
N GLU A 125 -2.60 0.92 16.67
CA GLU A 125 -3.16 0.45 17.95
C GLU A 125 -3.36 1.57 18.96
N SER A 126 -2.50 2.59 18.95
CA SER A 126 -2.66 3.78 19.79
C SER A 126 -3.88 4.61 19.41
N ALA A 127 -4.31 4.53 18.14
CA ALA A 127 -5.45 5.28 17.62
C ALA A 127 -6.80 4.61 17.88
N THR A 128 -6.85 3.28 18.09
CA THR A 128 -8.10 2.54 18.32
C THR A 128 -7.89 1.27 19.16
N SER A 129 -8.84 0.95 20.05
CA SER A 129 -8.81 -0.32 20.80
C SER A 129 -9.34 -1.52 20.00
N LYS A 130 -9.70 -1.32 18.72
CA LYS A 130 -10.35 -2.32 17.86
C LYS A 130 -9.41 -3.01 16.89
N VAL A 131 -8.13 -2.65 16.92
CA VAL A 131 -7.06 -3.27 16.15
C VAL A 131 -5.97 -3.73 17.11
N ASN A 132 -5.43 -4.93 16.88
CA ASN A 132 -4.32 -5.46 17.65
C ASN A 132 -3.52 -6.46 16.80
N TYR A 133 -2.24 -6.15 16.60
CA TYR A 133 -1.23 -6.97 15.96
C TYR A 133 -0.52 -7.82 17.01
N THR A 134 -0.46 -9.12 16.75
CA THR A 134 0.14 -10.07 17.69
C THR A 134 1.37 -10.71 17.07
N TYR A 135 2.55 -10.28 17.51
CA TYR A 135 3.81 -10.89 17.10
C TYR A 135 3.99 -12.28 17.73
N VAL A 136 4.20 -13.29 16.89
CA VAL A 136 4.35 -14.69 17.30
C VAL A 136 5.78 -15.15 17.02
N ALA A 137 6.72 -14.73 17.89
CA ALA A 137 8.16 -15.02 17.75
C ALA A 137 8.49 -16.52 17.58
N SER A 138 7.67 -17.42 18.16
CA SER A 138 7.84 -18.87 18.00
C SER A 138 7.69 -19.37 16.55
N GLN A 139 7.17 -18.53 15.65
CA GLN A 139 6.96 -18.82 14.23
C GLN A 139 8.05 -18.23 13.32
N ASP A 140 9.02 -17.51 13.84
CA ASP A 140 10.01 -16.76 13.04
C ASP A 140 10.89 -17.66 12.17
N ALA A 141 11.31 -18.81 12.70
CA ALA A 141 12.14 -19.77 11.96
C ALA A 141 11.43 -20.37 10.74
N SER A 142 10.09 -20.35 10.71
CA SER A 142 9.25 -20.82 9.62
C SER A 142 8.38 -19.69 9.04
N CYS A 143 8.78 -18.43 9.24
CA CYS A 143 7.98 -17.29 8.82
C CYS A 143 7.99 -17.13 7.30
N ASN A 144 6.89 -17.53 6.68
CA ASN A 144 6.59 -17.38 5.26
C ASN A 144 5.09 -17.54 5.01
N THR A 145 4.65 -17.25 3.80
CA THR A 145 3.22 -17.32 3.43
C THR A 145 2.60 -18.72 3.51
N ARG A 146 3.40 -19.77 3.71
CA ARG A 146 2.90 -21.13 3.96
C ARG A 146 2.63 -21.44 5.43
N ASN A 147 3.06 -20.57 6.34
CA ASN A 147 2.80 -20.74 7.76
C ASN A 147 1.33 -20.40 8.07
N ASN A 148 0.58 -21.39 8.54
CA ASN A 148 -0.84 -21.27 8.89
C ASN A 148 -1.07 -20.88 10.36
N ASN A 149 -0.01 -20.79 11.18
CA ASN A 149 -0.11 -20.37 12.58
C ASN A 149 -0.15 -18.84 12.74
N VAL A 150 0.08 -18.11 11.65
CA VAL A 150 0.03 -16.65 11.58
C VAL A 150 -0.84 -16.20 10.42
N LEU A 151 -1.45 -15.02 10.54
CA LEU A 151 -2.22 -14.40 9.47
C LEU A 151 -1.31 -14.08 8.27
N PHE A 152 -0.16 -13.46 8.51
CA PHE A 152 0.80 -13.07 7.48
C PHE A 152 2.25 -13.18 7.96
N SER A 153 3.18 -13.20 7.01
CA SER A 153 4.63 -13.22 7.28
C SER A 153 5.27 -11.88 6.95
N VAL A 154 6.33 -11.52 7.68
CA VAL A 154 7.25 -10.43 7.32
C VAL A 154 8.56 -11.05 6.86
N GLU A 155 8.95 -10.80 5.61
CA GLU A 155 10.07 -11.49 4.96
C GLU A 155 10.99 -10.52 4.21
N PRO A 156 12.31 -10.80 4.15
CA PRO A 156 13.22 -10.01 3.33
C PRO A 156 12.96 -10.30 1.84
N VAL A 157 13.20 -9.28 1.03
CA VAL A 157 13.29 -9.39 -0.42
C VAL A 157 14.52 -8.63 -0.91
N ALA A 158 15.02 -8.96 -2.10
CA ALA A 158 16.02 -8.18 -2.79
C ALA A 158 15.39 -7.59 -4.06
N THR A 159 15.18 -6.28 -4.08
CA THR A 159 14.59 -5.57 -5.21
C THR A 159 15.10 -4.13 -5.26
N THR A 160 14.79 -3.43 -6.34
CA THR A 160 15.02 -1.98 -6.47
C THR A 160 13.74 -1.21 -6.78
N GLN A 161 12.61 -1.91 -6.77
CA GLN A 161 11.32 -1.36 -7.23
C GLN A 161 10.51 -0.74 -6.10
N TYR A 162 10.72 -1.20 -4.86
CA TYR A 162 10.03 -0.70 -3.66
C TYR A 162 10.94 -0.88 -2.44
N ILE A 163 10.64 -0.12 -1.38
CA ILE A 163 11.33 -0.22 -0.09
C ILE A 163 10.68 -1.34 0.75
N ALA A 164 9.37 -1.31 0.84
CA ALA A 164 8.56 -2.39 1.37
C ALA A 164 7.28 -2.54 0.53
N ARG A 165 6.55 -3.62 0.76
CA ARG A 165 5.19 -3.82 0.24
C ARG A 165 4.34 -4.62 1.20
N ALA A 166 3.04 -4.40 1.18
CA ALA A 166 2.06 -5.10 1.99
C ALA A 166 0.86 -5.52 1.17
N PHE A 167 -0.12 -6.16 1.79
CA PHE A 167 -1.26 -6.77 1.12
C PHE A 167 -2.55 -6.21 1.72
N PHE A 168 -3.65 -6.25 0.95
CA PHE A 168 -4.98 -5.92 1.48
C PHE A 168 -5.68 -7.13 2.12
N PRO A 169 -6.66 -6.94 3.03
CA PRO A 169 -7.31 -8.04 3.76
C PRO A 169 -7.90 -9.16 2.89
N SER A 170 -8.42 -8.82 1.70
CA SER A 170 -8.97 -9.76 0.72
C SER A 170 -7.92 -10.68 0.08
N THR A 171 -6.64 -10.29 0.12
CA THR A 171 -5.52 -11.04 -0.48
C THR A 171 -5.54 -12.49 0.00
N SER A 172 -5.29 -13.43 -0.91
CA SER A 172 -5.27 -14.85 -0.57
C SER A 172 -4.17 -15.17 0.45
N LYS A 173 -4.42 -16.11 1.38
CA LYS A 173 -3.48 -16.44 2.48
C LYS A 173 -2.06 -16.74 2.00
N ARG A 174 -1.92 -17.33 0.81
CA ARG A 174 -0.63 -17.72 0.22
C ARG A 174 0.19 -16.52 -0.31
N SER A 175 -0.43 -15.34 -0.36
CA SER A 175 0.16 -14.08 -0.82
C SER A 175 0.18 -13.01 0.28
N ARG A 176 -0.28 -13.31 1.50
CA ARG A 176 -0.24 -12.38 2.64
C ARG A 176 1.15 -12.32 3.24
N ASN A 177 1.97 -11.41 2.73
CA ASN A 177 3.25 -11.05 3.33
C ASN A 177 3.52 -9.55 3.24
N VAL A 178 4.26 -9.06 4.23
CA VAL A 178 4.99 -7.81 4.12
C VAL A 178 6.40 -8.17 3.64
N LEU A 179 6.81 -7.64 2.49
CA LEU A 179 8.18 -7.80 2.00
C LEU A 179 8.98 -6.53 2.24
N ILE A 180 10.21 -6.68 2.71
CA ILE A 180 11.08 -5.56 3.06
C ILE A 180 12.41 -5.73 2.32
N ASP A 181 12.77 -4.71 1.55
CA ASP A 181 14.10 -4.59 0.95
C ASP A 181 15.08 -3.89 1.89
N ASP A 182 16.37 -4.20 1.76
CA ASP A 182 17.43 -3.62 2.60
C ASP A 182 17.54 -2.09 2.46
N SER A 183 17.01 -1.51 1.37
CA SER A 183 16.95 -0.07 1.18
C SER A 183 16.20 0.67 2.29
N ILE A 184 15.33 0.00 3.06
CA ILE A 184 14.62 0.57 4.23
C ILE A 184 15.55 1.23 5.25
N TRP A 185 16.79 0.76 5.35
CA TRP A 185 17.80 1.31 6.28
C TRP A 185 18.50 2.56 5.76
N THR A 186 18.25 2.93 4.50
CA THR A 186 18.91 4.03 3.78
C THR A 186 17.92 5.01 3.15
N SER A 187 16.65 4.94 3.52
CA SER A 187 15.55 5.76 2.97
C SER A 187 15.48 7.19 3.52
N GLY A 188 16.63 7.76 3.92
CA GLY A 188 16.72 9.16 4.36
C GLY A 188 15.93 9.43 5.65
N SER A 189 15.02 10.40 5.60
CA SER A 189 14.15 10.79 6.72
C SER A 189 13.04 9.77 7.03
N TRP A 190 12.74 8.87 6.09
CA TRP A 190 11.69 7.87 6.28
C TRP A 190 12.23 6.76 7.17
N THR A 191 11.80 6.77 8.42
CA THR A 191 12.26 5.76 9.38
C THR A 191 11.63 4.39 9.06
N PRO A 192 12.30 3.28 9.36
CA PRO A 192 11.72 1.94 9.21
C PRO A 192 10.37 1.78 9.91
N THR A 193 10.18 2.45 11.06
CA THR A 193 8.90 2.48 11.78
C THR A 193 7.79 3.12 10.98
N ASN A 194 8.04 4.28 10.36
CA ASN A 194 7.05 4.99 9.57
C ASN A 194 6.73 4.24 8.27
N ILE A 195 7.76 3.70 7.60
CA ILE A 195 7.58 2.87 6.41
C ILE A 195 6.72 1.64 6.76
N LEU A 196 7.02 0.91 7.83
CA LEU A 196 6.19 -0.23 8.22
C LEU A 196 4.83 0.19 8.80
N GLY A 197 4.70 1.40 9.35
CA GLY A 197 3.42 1.98 9.71
C GLY A 197 2.52 2.16 8.49
N HIS A 198 3.06 2.68 7.38
CA HIS A 198 2.39 2.77 6.09
C HIS A 198 1.94 1.38 5.59
N GLU A 199 2.88 0.44 5.50
CA GLU A 199 2.59 -0.93 5.05
C GLU A 199 1.50 -1.61 5.87
N LEU A 200 1.52 -1.42 7.20
CA LEU A 200 0.50 -1.96 8.09
C LEU A 200 -0.87 -1.29 7.88
N GLY A 201 -0.91 -0.05 7.40
CA GLY A 201 -2.14 0.60 6.93
C GLY A 201 -2.82 -0.19 5.81
N HIS A 202 -2.06 -0.65 4.81
CA HIS A 202 -2.58 -1.54 3.76
C HIS A 202 -3.13 -2.84 4.32
N THR A 203 -2.44 -3.45 5.30
CA THR A 203 -2.94 -4.68 5.93
C THR A 203 -4.24 -4.47 6.71
N LEU A 204 -4.63 -3.22 7.01
CA LEU A 204 -5.92 -2.84 7.61
C LEU A 204 -6.98 -2.47 6.58
N GLY A 205 -6.62 -2.43 5.30
CA GLY A 205 -7.51 -2.05 4.20
C GLY A 205 -7.35 -0.61 3.74
N LEU A 206 -6.42 0.16 4.29
CA LEU A 206 -6.22 1.56 3.93
C LEU A 206 -5.43 1.64 2.63
N ARG A 207 -5.88 2.47 1.69
CA ARG A 207 -5.21 2.69 0.41
C ARG A 207 -4.53 4.05 0.39
N HIS A 208 -3.66 4.28 -0.58
CA HIS A 208 -2.93 5.52 -0.72
C HIS A 208 -3.81 6.74 -0.90
N GLU A 209 -3.55 7.80 -0.14
CA GLU A 209 -4.27 9.07 -0.25
C GLU A 209 -4.08 9.74 -1.63
N HIS A 210 -2.98 9.43 -2.33
CA HIS A 210 -2.64 10.14 -3.57
C HIS A 210 -3.53 9.77 -4.76
N THR A 211 -4.23 8.63 -4.74
CA THR A 211 -5.16 8.28 -5.84
C THR A 211 -6.36 9.23 -5.94
N ARG A 212 -6.50 10.11 -4.96
CA ARG A 212 -7.59 11.06 -4.86
C ARG A 212 -7.39 12.24 -5.82
N PRO A 213 -8.46 12.78 -6.43
CA PRO A 213 -8.34 13.93 -7.33
C PRO A 213 -7.64 15.15 -6.70
N GLU A 214 -7.75 15.32 -5.39
CA GLU A 214 -7.17 16.42 -4.61
C GLU A 214 -5.63 16.43 -4.60
N SER A 215 -4.97 15.28 -4.83
CA SER A 215 -3.51 15.21 -4.98
C SER A 215 -3.03 15.97 -6.23
N GLY A 216 -3.90 16.06 -7.25
CA GLY A 216 -3.61 16.68 -8.54
C GLY A 216 -2.53 15.96 -9.38
N THR A 217 -1.97 14.85 -8.89
CA THR A 217 -0.96 14.03 -9.57
C THR A 217 -0.95 12.61 -9.02
N CYS A 218 -0.52 11.65 -9.84
CA CYS A 218 -0.64 10.22 -9.57
C CYS A 218 -2.11 9.78 -9.44
N PHE A 219 -2.43 8.63 -10.01
CA PHE A 219 -3.76 8.06 -9.92
C PHE A 219 -3.62 6.54 -10.01
N GLU A 220 -4.32 5.86 -9.12
CA GLU A 220 -4.27 4.41 -9.02
C GLU A 220 -5.54 3.83 -9.64
N ASP A 221 -6.68 4.06 -8.98
CA ASP A 221 -8.00 3.70 -9.46
C ASP A 221 -9.11 4.41 -8.64
N SER A 222 -10.36 3.99 -8.86
CA SER A 222 -11.54 4.54 -8.17
C SER A 222 -12.22 3.58 -7.20
N SER A 223 -11.66 2.40 -6.94
CA SER A 223 -12.23 1.34 -6.11
C SER A 223 -11.96 1.56 -4.62
N TRP A 224 -12.39 2.71 -4.13
CA TRP A 224 -12.26 3.13 -2.73
C TRP A 224 -13.45 3.97 -2.27
N ARG A 225 -13.51 4.25 -0.96
CA ARG A 225 -14.30 5.32 -0.36
C ARG A 225 -13.48 6.02 0.73
N PRO A 226 -13.77 7.28 1.06
CA PRO A 226 -13.04 7.95 2.11
C PRO A 226 -13.54 7.63 3.53
N LEU A 227 -12.70 7.97 4.51
CA LEU A 227 -12.92 7.84 5.96
C LEU A 227 -12.75 9.16 6.73
N THR A 228 -11.96 10.12 6.25
CA THR A 228 -11.67 11.43 6.90
C THR A 228 -11.84 12.62 5.96
N PRO A 229 -11.23 13.80 6.12
CA PRO A 229 -10.92 14.69 4.98
C PRO A 229 -9.53 14.44 4.36
N TYR A 230 -9.20 15.04 3.20
CA TYR A 230 -7.87 14.92 2.59
C TYR A 230 -6.76 15.41 3.48
N ASP A 231 -5.75 14.56 3.60
CA ASP A 231 -4.53 14.85 4.32
C ASP A 231 -3.32 14.54 3.44
N SER A 232 -2.75 15.58 2.84
CA SER A 232 -1.53 15.43 2.05
C SER A 232 -0.32 15.03 2.90
N ALA A 233 -0.40 15.14 4.23
CA ALA A 233 0.64 14.71 5.16
C ALA A 233 0.41 13.29 5.70
N SER A 234 -0.70 12.62 5.33
CA SER A 234 -1.02 11.26 5.79
C SER A 234 0.15 10.30 5.60
N ILE A 235 0.31 9.37 6.55
CA ILE A 235 1.27 8.27 6.40
C ILE A 235 1.02 7.46 5.13
N MET A 236 -0.22 7.40 4.65
CA MET A 236 -0.63 6.71 3.41
C MET A 236 -0.42 7.57 2.15
N HIS A 237 0.22 8.74 2.25
CA HIS A 237 0.46 9.62 1.10
C HIS A 237 1.91 9.57 0.63
N TYR A 238 2.09 9.29 -0.67
CA TYR A 238 3.41 9.32 -1.30
C TYR A 238 3.93 10.75 -1.56
N PRO A 239 5.13 11.11 -1.09
CA PRO A 239 5.68 12.46 -1.32
C PRO A 239 5.95 12.76 -2.80
N GLN A 240 6.32 11.76 -3.60
CA GLN A 240 6.47 11.89 -5.06
C GLN A 240 5.13 12.19 -5.78
N CYS A 241 4.01 12.09 -5.07
CA CYS A 241 2.67 12.33 -5.59
C CYS A 241 1.99 13.56 -4.97
N ASN A 242 2.76 14.59 -4.58
CA ASN A 242 2.30 15.80 -3.86
C ASN A 242 1.94 15.57 -2.38
N GLY A 243 2.42 14.48 -1.77
CA GLY A 243 2.42 14.35 -0.32
C GLY A 243 3.33 15.41 0.31
N THR A 244 2.90 16.00 1.41
CA THR A 244 3.64 17.05 2.13
C THR A 244 4.43 16.51 3.32
N SER A 245 4.26 15.23 3.67
CA SER A 245 5.05 14.57 4.70
C SER A 245 6.48 14.36 4.23
N ASP A 246 7.45 14.90 4.96
CA ASP A 246 8.88 14.71 4.68
C ASP A 246 9.41 13.37 5.24
N ASP A 247 8.67 12.70 6.12
CA ASP A 247 9.13 11.55 6.90
C ASP A 247 8.13 10.37 7.00
N LEU A 248 6.98 10.46 6.32
CA LEU A 248 5.85 9.52 6.48
C LEU A 248 5.34 9.43 7.92
N SER A 249 5.33 10.55 8.64
CA SER A 249 4.76 10.60 9.99
C SER A 249 3.25 10.32 10.00
N PHE A 250 2.82 9.56 11.01
CA PHE A 250 1.41 9.31 11.29
C PHE A 250 0.70 10.59 11.75
N THR A 251 -0.46 10.88 11.16
CA THR A 251 -1.22 12.09 11.43
C THR A 251 -2.46 11.84 12.28
N THR A 252 -3.08 12.94 12.72
CA THR A 252 -4.38 12.87 13.41
C THR A 252 -5.46 12.26 12.51
N GLU A 253 -5.44 12.53 11.21
CA GLU A 253 -6.44 12.01 10.28
C GLU A 253 -6.24 10.52 9.99
N ASP A 254 -5.01 10.02 9.97
CA ASP A 254 -4.76 8.57 9.94
C ASP A 254 -5.47 7.87 11.12
N GLY A 255 -5.34 8.46 12.31
CA GLY A 255 -6.03 8.00 13.51
C GLY A 255 -7.57 8.12 13.44
N ASN A 256 -8.09 9.21 12.88
CA ASN A 256 -9.54 9.37 12.69
C ASN A 256 -10.09 8.34 11.71
N GLY A 257 -9.37 8.06 10.62
CA GLY A 257 -9.79 7.14 9.58
C GLY A 257 -9.84 5.71 10.07
N ILE A 258 -8.83 5.26 10.82
CA ILE A 258 -8.87 3.90 11.39
C ILE A 258 -10.02 3.73 12.40
N ARG A 259 -10.31 4.76 13.20
CA ARG A 259 -11.48 4.75 14.10
C ARG A 259 -12.80 4.74 13.33
N ALA A 260 -12.89 5.45 12.21
CA ALA A 260 -14.07 5.38 11.34
C ALA A 260 -14.25 3.99 10.72
N LEU A 261 -13.15 3.28 10.43
CA LEU A 261 -13.18 1.96 9.80
C LEU A 261 -13.50 0.82 10.77
N TYR A 262 -12.86 0.81 11.95
CA TYR A 262 -12.95 -0.29 12.92
C TYR A 262 -13.67 0.07 14.23
N GLY A 263 -13.94 1.35 14.49
CA GLY A 263 -14.48 1.86 15.75
C GLY A 263 -13.39 2.28 16.73
N SER A 264 -13.80 2.69 17.94
CA SER A 264 -12.92 3.05 19.06
C SER A 264 -12.97 2.00 20.16
#